data_AF-A0A524CDS8-F1
#
_entry.id   AF-A0A524CDS8-F1
#
_cell.length_a   1.000
_cell.length_b   1.000
_cell.length_c   1.000
_cell.angle_alpha   90.00
_cell.angle_beta   90.00
_cell.angle_gamma   90.00
#
_symmetry.space_group_name_H-M   'P 1'
#
loop_
_entity.id
_entity.type
_entity.pdbx_description
1 polymer ?
#
loop_
_entity_poly.entity_id
_entity_poly.type
_entity_poly.pdbx_seq_one_letter_code
_entity_poly.pdbx_strand_id
1 'polypeptide(L)'
;MERLDLKIPENLKKIYEMYPLLEKSVHVTPLNVRVEDGETEKAKERIEKFQRTLERRVYRNAKNSKKFNGTKKHNTRATREATEAEKRKYRNAKSLLGKIRINLRMRLLQYGLPSVKAAHLSVLGATIGKDVMITHGNTIDPIFPEKITMDDNSIIGMGSVIFTHELLDGELRVGDVHIGKNVLICSGALILPGLSIGDNSIVSPGILASDVDKNTFAIGMPESIRYPFEARDKMKDLKKRELEKTPYTLDDWRKFRDPIAALLNNILLEIQRSPRIPQEVRKEILRLVGVKIGKNVVVEPNVNFDGWYPELIEIGDNSVIKKHSVLATHEGIVGGFRKGKIKIGENVMISPGAGLLPGIEIKDNAEILPYAFVASDIKEGIQVEGIPARKIGEAFNLEEFTDQFFSYSRNVWDEIQKNKDQNKKDEEV
;
A
#
# COMPACT_ATOMS: atom_id res chain seq x y z
N MET A 1 9.67 -29.56 22.10
CA MET A 1 9.42 -28.33 22.90
C MET A 1 10.38 -28.35 24.08
N GLU A 2 11.47 -27.61 24.01
CA GLU A 2 12.19 -27.18 25.22
C GLU A 2 11.71 -25.76 25.55
N ARG A 3 11.29 -25.54 26.80
CA ARG A 3 10.89 -24.23 27.32
C ARG A 3 12.13 -23.35 27.43
N LEU A 4 12.17 -22.22 26.72
CA LEU A 4 13.10 -21.14 27.05
C LEU A 4 12.57 -20.44 28.31
N ASP A 5 13.18 -20.74 29.46
CA ASP A 5 12.93 -20.05 30.74
C ASP A 5 13.38 -18.58 30.65
N LEU A 6 12.49 -17.71 30.19
CA LEU A 6 12.69 -16.26 30.19
C LEU A 6 12.44 -15.72 31.62
N LYS A 7 13.49 -15.24 32.31
CA LYS A 7 13.34 -14.47 33.56
C LYS A 7 12.72 -13.10 33.25
N ILE A 8 11.44 -12.94 33.59
CA ILE A 8 10.67 -11.70 33.42
C ILE A 8 11.12 -10.65 34.46
N PRO A 9 11.38 -9.39 34.08
CA PRO A 9 11.69 -8.31 35.04
C PRO A 9 10.57 -8.12 36.06
N GLU A 10 10.93 -7.95 37.34
CA GLU A 10 9.97 -7.96 38.47
C GLU A 10 8.89 -6.86 38.36
N ASN A 11 9.20 -5.72 37.73
CA ASN A 11 8.26 -4.63 37.48
C ASN A 11 7.20 -4.95 36.41
N LEU A 12 7.42 -5.96 35.56
CA LEU A 12 6.48 -6.37 34.51
C LEU A 12 5.65 -7.59 34.92
N LYS A 13 6.01 -8.30 36.00
CA LYS A 13 5.36 -9.53 36.46
C LYS A 13 3.85 -9.40 36.61
N LYS A 14 3.39 -8.30 37.21
CA LYS A 14 1.96 -8.00 37.40
C LYS A 14 1.21 -7.71 36.09
N ILE A 15 1.91 -7.21 35.06
CA ILE A 15 1.35 -7.01 33.71
C ILE A 15 1.22 -8.34 32.98
N TYR A 16 2.20 -9.24 33.14
CA TYR A 16 2.17 -10.61 32.62
C TYR A 16 1.11 -11.47 33.32
N GLU A 17 0.87 -11.27 34.62
CA GLU A 17 -0.26 -11.89 35.36
C GLU A 17 -1.63 -11.39 34.89
N MET A 18 -1.77 -10.08 34.64
CA MET A 18 -3.02 -9.48 34.12
C MET A 18 -3.28 -9.83 32.66
N TYR A 19 -2.22 -10.11 31.90
CA TYR A 19 -2.27 -10.50 30.50
C TYR A 19 -1.35 -11.71 30.26
N PRO A 20 -1.78 -12.94 30.63
CA PRO A 20 -0.98 -14.17 30.53
C PRO A 20 -0.44 -14.46 29.11
N LEU A 21 -0.99 -13.77 28.11
CA LEU A 21 -0.59 -13.81 26.70
C LEU A 21 0.75 -13.13 26.41
N LEU A 22 1.18 -12.18 27.24
CA LEU A 22 2.51 -11.54 27.12
C LEU A 22 3.63 -12.53 27.43
N GLU A 23 3.39 -13.46 28.36
CA GLU A 23 4.32 -14.51 28.80
C GLU A 23 4.69 -15.48 27.68
N LYS A 24 3.83 -15.56 26.66
CA LYS A 24 3.94 -16.46 25.52
C LYS A 24 4.21 -15.70 24.21
N SER A 25 4.51 -14.40 24.29
CA SER A 25 4.69 -13.51 23.15
C SER A 25 6.14 -13.56 22.61
N VAL A 26 6.38 -14.43 21.64
CA VAL A 26 7.74 -14.59 21.08
C VAL A 26 8.06 -13.53 20.00
N HIS A 27 7.07 -12.89 19.36
CA HIS A 27 7.35 -11.82 18.38
C HIS A 27 6.26 -10.73 18.25
N VAL A 28 6.78 -9.50 18.10
CA VAL A 28 6.16 -8.24 17.66
C VAL A 28 5.32 -7.50 18.71
N THR A 29 6.01 -6.86 19.66
CA THR A 29 5.55 -5.65 20.37
C THR A 29 6.79 -4.90 20.85
N PRO A 30 6.79 -3.55 20.96
CA PRO A 30 7.87 -2.77 21.58
C PRO A 30 8.21 -3.14 23.04
N LEU A 31 7.51 -4.13 23.61
CA LEU A 31 7.70 -4.70 24.95
C LEU A 31 8.82 -5.75 25.03
N ASN A 32 9.33 -6.25 23.90
CA ASN A 32 10.42 -7.25 23.86
C ASN A 32 11.80 -6.65 23.57
N VAL A 33 11.94 -5.33 23.54
CA VAL A 33 13.24 -4.67 23.46
C VAL A 33 13.79 -4.56 24.88
N ARG A 34 14.86 -5.26 25.21
CA ARG A 34 15.56 -5.12 26.49
C ARG A 34 16.29 -3.79 26.51
N VAL A 35 16.42 -3.17 27.68
CA VAL A 35 17.28 -1.99 27.83
C VAL A 35 18.72 -2.30 27.39
N GLU A 36 19.12 -3.56 27.56
CA GLU A 36 20.39 -4.17 27.13
C GLU A 36 20.60 -4.16 25.60
N ASP A 37 19.52 -4.12 24.81
CA ASP A 37 19.57 -4.09 23.33
C ASP A 37 19.98 -2.71 22.79
N GLY A 38 20.14 -1.71 23.67
CA GLY A 38 20.66 -0.40 23.32
C GLY A 38 22.18 -0.39 23.23
N GLU A 39 22.71 -0.20 22.02
CA GLU A 39 24.17 -0.15 21.75
C GLU A 39 24.89 1.04 22.40
N THR A 40 24.15 2.06 22.84
CA THR A 40 24.69 3.24 23.52
C THR A 40 23.88 3.55 24.77
N GLU A 41 24.49 4.13 25.81
CA GLU A 41 23.80 4.52 27.05
C GLU A 41 22.57 5.40 26.79
N LYS A 42 22.64 6.27 25.78
CA LYS A 42 21.52 7.12 25.35
C LYS A 42 20.38 6.33 24.69
N ALA A 43 20.70 5.22 24.01
CA ALA A 43 19.70 4.30 23.47
C ALA A 43 19.03 3.50 24.59
N LYS A 44 19.81 3.04 25.59
CA LYS A 44 19.31 2.37 26.79
C LYS A 44 18.32 3.26 27.55
N GLU A 45 18.69 4.51 27.82
CA GLU A 45 17.81 5.50 28.47
C GLU A 45 16.51 5.76 27.68
N ARG A 46 16.59 5.78 26.35
CA ARG A 46 15.41 5.96 25.48
C ARG A 46 14.48 4.76 25.53
N ILE A 47 15.03 3.55 25.46
CA ILE A 47 14.27 2.29 25.58
C ILE A 47 13.57 2.26 26.94
N GLU A 48 14.28 2.60 28.02
CA GLU A 48 13.75 2.61 29.37
C GLU A 48 12.64 3.67 29.56
N LYS A 49 12.85 4.90 29.06
CA LYS A 49 11.84 5.97 29.08
C LYS A 49 10.59 5.60 28.28
N PHE A 50 10.78 4.96 27.13
CA PHE A 50 9.70 4.45 26.31
C PHE A 50 8.91 3.34 27.03
N GLN A 51 9.58 2.37 27.65
CA GLN A 51 8.96 1.30 28.44
C GLN A 51 8.11 1.85 29.59
N ARG A 52 8.66 2.79 30.40
CA ARG A 52 7.91 3.45 31.49
C ARG A 52 6.69 4.23 30.97
N THR A 53 6.79 4.83 29.79
CA THR A 53 5.70 5.60 29.16
C THR A 53 4.61 4.68 28.63
N LEU A 54 5.01 3.55 28.06
CA LEU A 54 4.12 2.50 27.58
C LEU A 54 3.37 1.87 28.75
N GLU A 55 4.06 1.51 29.83
CA GLU A 55 3.47 0.98 31.07
C GLU A 55 2.38 1.91 31.61
N ARG A 56 2.67 3.20 31.77
CA ARG A 56 1.67 4.20 32.22
C ARG A 56 0.50 4.34 31.24
N ARG A 57 0.74 4.22 29.92
CA ARG A 57 -0.32 4.29 28.89
C ARG A 57 -1.20 3.05 28.91
N VAL A 58 -0.61 1.86 29.01
CA VAL A 58 -1.31 0.58 29.07
C VAL A 58 -2.15 0.51 30.34
N TYR A 59 -1.61 0.87 31.51
CA TYR A 59 -2.40 0.91 32.75
C TYR A 59 -3.56 1.91 32.69
N ARG A 60 -3.34 3.10 32.12
CA ARG A 60 -4.41 4.09 31.92
C ARG A 60 -5.48 3.61 30.94
N ASN A 61 -5.10 2.95 29.86
CA ASN A 61 -6.04 2.44 28.85
C ASN A 61 -6.79 1.18 29.34
N ALA A 62 -6.14 0.30 30.09
CA ALA A 62 -6.74 -0.88 30.72
C ALA A 62 -7.77 -0.51 31.80
N LYS A 63 -7.53 0.58 32.54
CA LYS A 63 -8.51 1.13 33.49
C LYS A 63 -9.75 1.67 32.78
N ASN A 64 -9.63 2.07 31.51
CA ASN A 64 -10.70 2.60 30.68
C ASN A 64 -11.37 1.53 29.78
N SER A 65 -10.78 0.34 29.62
CA SER A 65 -11.28 -0.70 28.71
C SER A 65 -12.41 -1.57 29.28
N LYS A 66 -12.79 -1.39 30.55
CA LYS A 66 -13.92 -2.11 31.19
C LYS A 66 -15.32 -1.66 30.71
N LYS A 67 -15.44 -0.90 29.62
CA LYS A 67 -16.72 -0.42 29.08
C LYS A 67 -16.80 -0.54 27.54
N PHE A 68 -16.53 -1.70 26.97
CA PHE A 68 -16.83 -1.94 25.55
C PHE A 68 -17.88 -3.04 25.40
N ASN A 69 -19.14 -2.61 25.39
CA ASN A 69 -20.30 -3.38 24.93
C ASN A 69 -21.01 -2.50 23.90
N GLY A 70 -21.00 -2.89 22.62
CA GLY A 70 -21.86 -2.28 21.61
C GLY A 70 -21.19 -2.02 20.25
N THR A 71 -21.84 -2.52 19.20
CA THR A 71 -21.74 -2.06 17.81
C THR A 71 -21.96 -0.55 17.74
N LYS A 72 -20.89 0.23 17.51
CA LYS A 72 -21.04 1.66 17.21
C LYS A 72 -21.50 1.82 15.76
N LYS A 73 -22.53 2.65 15.56
CA LYS A 73 -22.85 3.26 14.26
C LYS A 73 -21.57 3.87 13.69
N HIS A 74 -21.17 3.41 12.50
CA HIS A 74 -20.06 3.98 11.78
C HIS A 74 -20.46 5.35 11.24
N ASN A 75 -19.66 6.38 11.51
CA ASN A 75 -19.88 7.68 10.88
C ASN A 75 -19.59 7.54 9.39
N THR A 76 -20.58 7.90 8.58
CA THR A 76 -20.42 8.14 7.15
C THR A 76 -19.49 9.33 6.92
N ARG A 77 -18.80 9.35 5.76
CA ARG A 77 -17.85 10.40 5.36
C ARG A 77 -18.37 11.79 5.74
N ALA A 78 -17.60 12.54 6.52
CA ALA A 78 -17.93 13.89 6.96
C ALA A 78 -17.60 14.91 5.84
N THR A 79 -18.34 14.84 4.74
CA THR A 79 -18.25 15.82 3.64
C THR A 79 -19.39 16.82 3.73
N ARG A 80 -19.13 18.04 3.31
CA ARG A 80 -20.13 19.11 3.16
C ARG A 80 -20.02 19.75 1.80
N GLU A 81 -21.05 20.48 1.39
CA GLU A 81 -20.94 21.35 0.22
C GLU A 81 -19.81 22.38 0.44
N ALA A 82 -19.05 22.63 -0.63
CA ALA A 82 -18.04 23.66 -0.65
C ALA A 82 -18.67 25.05 -0.51
N THR A 83 -18.07 25.89 0.32
CA THR A 83 -18.41 27.32 0.40
C THR A 83 -18.11 28.02 -0.92
N GLU A 84 -18.69 29.21 -1.15
CA GLU A 84 -18.39 29.99 -2.36
C GLU A 84 -16.91 30.36 -2.49
N ALA A 85 -16.20 30.54 -1.38
CA ALA A 85 -14.76 30.75 -1.38
C ALA A 85 -14.00 29.50 -1.88
N GLU A 86 -14.38 28.31 -1.40
CA GLU A 86 -13.81 27.03 -1.84
C GLU A 86 -14.15 26.73 -3.32
N LYS A 87 -15.38 27.00 -3.75
CA LYS A 87 -15.79 26.91 -5.16
C LYS A 87 -14.99 27.87 -6.04
N ARG A 88 -14.76 29.12 -5.61
CA ARG A 88 -13.89 30.08 -6.32
C ARG A 88 -12.45 29.59 -6.39
N LYS A 89 -11.91 29.06 -5.29
CA LYS A 89 -10.57 28.45 -5.27
C LYS A 89 -10.46 27.30 -6.27
N TYR A 90 -11.46 26.42 -6.32
CA TYR A 90 -11.55 25.33 -7.27
C TYR A 90 -11.63 25.81 -8.74
N ARG A 91 -12.42 26.85 -9.02
CA ARG A 91 -12.46 27.48 -10.35
C ARG A 91 -11.10 28.07 -10.75
N ASN A 92 -10.43 28.76 -9.82
CA ASN A 92 -9.09 29.32 -10.06
C ASN A 92 -8.04 28.24 -10.31
N ALA A 93 -8.13 27.12 -9.59
CA ALA A 93 -7.30 25.93 -9.81
C ALA A 93 -7.43 25.38 -11.24
N LYS A 94 -8.62 25.51 -11.87
CA LYS A 94 -8.87 25.09 -13.25
C LYS A 94 -8.40 26.10 -14.32
N SER A 95 -8.05 27.32 -13.95
CA SER A 95 -7.47 28.30 -14.89
C SER A 95 -6.14 27.77 -15.48
N LEU A 96 -5.67 28.34 -16.60
CA LEU A 96 -4.41 27.91 -17.22
C LEU A 96 -3.23 28.01 -16.24
N LEU A 97 -3.09 29.16 -15.57
CA LEU A 97 -2.06 29.37 -14.54
C LEU A 97 -2.27 28.46 -13.32
N GLY A 98 -3.53 28.22 -12.93
CA GLY A 98 -3.90 27.28 -11.87
C GLY A 98 -3.43 25.86 -12.18
N LYS A 99 -3.68 25.37 -13.40
CA LYS A 99 -3.24 24.06 -13.88
C LYS A 99 -1.73 23.93 -13.86
N ILE A 100 -0.99 24.95 -14.33
CA ILE A 100 0.47 24.96 -14.29
C ILE A 100 0.97 24.85 -12.83
N ARG A 101 0.42 25.67 -11.92
CA ARG A 101 0.78 25.64 -10.50
C ARG A 101 0.47 24.30 -9.86
N ILE A 102 -0.70 23.72 -10.14
CA ILE A 102 -1.11 22.39 -9.64
C ILE A 102 -0.18 21.31 -10.16
N ASN A 103 0.15 21.30 -11.46
CA ASN A 103 1.06 20.32 -12.03
C ASN A 103 2.44 20.38 -11.38
N LEU A 104 2.97 21.58 -11.13
CA LEU A 104 4.24 21.75 -10.42
C LEU A 104 4.18 21.22 -8.98
N ARG A 105 3.10 21.54 -8.24
CA ARG A 105 2.86 21.00 -6.89
C ARG A 105 2.77 19.47 -6.90
N MET A 106 1.99 18.92 -7.83
CA MET A 106 1.80 17.47 -7.97
C MET A 106 3.13 16.76 -8.24
N ARG A 107 3.99 17.30 -9.11
CA ARG A 107 5.32 16.74 -9.34
C ARG A 107 6.17 16.74 -8.07
N LEU A 108 6.14 17.82 -7.29
CA LEU A 108 6.85 17.87 -6.02
C LEU A 108 6.29 16.85 -5.01
N LEU A 109 4.97 16.71 -4.92
CA LEU A 109 4.30 15.76 -4.02
C LEU A 109 4.48 14.30 -4.42
N GLN A 110 4.62 14.02 -5.71
CA GLN A 110 4.88 12.67 -6.22
C GLN A 110 6.37 12.32 -6.10
N TYR A 111 7.29 13.24 -6.41
CA TYR A 111 8.70 12.90 -6.67
C TYR A 111 9.73 13.60 -5.78
N GLY A 112 9.32 14.57 -4.98
CA GLY A 112 10.19 15.21 -4.00
C GLY A 112 10.76 14.24 -2.95
N LEU A 113 11.79 14.70 -2.25
CA LEU A 113 12.27 13.98 -1.06
C LEU A 113 11.20 14.04 0.06
N PRO A 114 11.10 13.02 0.93
CA PRO A 114 10.01 12.96 1.92
C PRO A 114 9.89 14.20 2.80
N SER A 115 11.02 14.70 3.32
CA SER A 115 11.03 15.90 4.16
C SER A 115 10.60 17.15 3.40
N VAL A 116 10.92 17.23 2.10
CA VAL A 116 10.54 18.36 1.24
C VAL A 116 9.04 18.32 0.95
N LYS A 117 8.46 17.13 0.74
CA LYS A 117 7.02 16.95 0.57
C LYS A 117 6.23 17.38 1.81
N ALA A 118 6.64 16.91 2.97
CA ALA A 118 6.02 17.27 4.26
C ALA A 118 6.09 18.78 4.51
N ALA A 119 7.25 19.41 4.29
CA ALA A 119 7.41 20.85 4.39
C ALA A 119 6.55 21.61 3.37
N HIS A 120 6.49 21.12 2.12
CA HIS A 120 5.69 21.74 1.08
C HIS A 120 4.19 21.72 1.40
N LEU A 121 3.65 20.58 1.85
CA LEU A 121 2.26 20.49 2.29
C LEU A 121 1.96 21.42 3.46
N SER A 122 2.90 21.53 4.42
CA SER A 122 2.78 22.45 5.55
C SER A 122 2.67 23.91 5.08
N VAL A 123 3.52 24.33 4.14
CA VAL A 123 3.46 25.67 3.51
C VAL A 123 2.14 25.90 2.76
N LEU A 124 1.55 24.83 2.21
CA LEU A 124 0.25 24.90 1.55
C LEU A 124 -0.94 24.90 2.52
N GLY A 125 -0.70 24.79 3.82
CA GLY A 125 -1.71 24.90 4.87
C GLY A 125 -2.06 23.59 5.56
N ALA A 126 -1.50 22.45 5.14
CA ALA A 126 -1.71 21.17 5.81
C ALA A 126 -1.09 21.20 7.22
N THR A 127 -1.71 20.50 8.17
CA THR A 127 -1.13 20.32 9.51
C THR A 127 -0.31 19.03 9.53
N ILE A 128 1.02 19.15 9.56
CA ILE A 128 1.93 18.00 9.52
C ILE A 128 2.71 17.92 10.85
N GLY A 129 2.56 16.79 11.54
CA GLY A 129 3.23 16.45 12.78
C GLY A 129 4.70 16.06 12.58
N LYS A 130 5.36 15.71 13.68
CA LYS A 130 6.77 15.30 13.68
C LYS A 130 6.94 13.92 13.07
N ASP A 131 8.03 13.69 12.35
CA ASP A 131 8.41 12.37 11.85
C ASP A 131 7.38 11.73 10.89
N VAL A 132 6.59 12.58 10.20
CA VAL A 132 5.66 12.16 9.15
C VAL A 132 6.44 11.85 7.88
N MET A 133 6.29 10.63 7.37
CA MET A 133 6.96 10.17 6.15
C MET A 133 5.96 10.08 5.00
N ILE A 134 6.21 10.82 3.91
CA ILE A 134 5.46 10.72 2.67
C ILE A 134 6.37 10.14 1.59
N THR A 135 6.08 8.91 1.17
CA THR A 135 6.92 8.14 0.24
C THR A 135 6.69 8.56 -1.23
N HIS A 136 7.20 7.79 -2.19
CA HIS A 136 7.18 8.11 -3.62
C HIS A 136 5.78 7.95 -4.25
N GLY A 137 5.49 8.72 -5.32
CA GLY A 137 4.32 8.53 -6.18
C GLY A 137 2.97 8.94 -5.61
N ASN A 138 2.95 9.60 -4.44
CA ASN A 138 1.72 9.98 -3.74
C ASN A 138 0.92 11.07 -4.48
N THR A 139 -0.40 10.89 -4.56
CA THR A 139 -1.33 11.91 -5.07
C THR A 139 -2.11 12.48 -3.89
N ILE A 140 -1.62 13.59 -3.34
CA ILE A 140 -2.25 14.29 -2.22
C ILE A 140 -2.95 15.53 -2.76
N ASP A 141 -4.18 15.78 -2.32
CA ASP A 141 -5.06 16.84 -2.81
C ASP A 141 -4.32 18.18 -3.05
N PRO A 142 -4.13 18.58 -4.33
CA PRO A 142 -3.36 19.78 -4.64
C PRO A 142 -4.19 21.08 -4.53
N ILE A 143 -5.51 20.96 -4.39
CA ILE A 143 -6.45 22.09 -4.38
C ILE A 143 -6.76 22.50 -2.94
N PHE A 144 -7.05 21.54 -2.06
CA PHE A 144 -7.39 21.81 -0.66
C PHE A 144 -6.44 21.12 0.35
N PRO A 145 -5.11 21.27 0.21
CA PRO A 145 -4.15 20.65 1.13
C PRO A 145 -4.33 21.11 2.58
N GLU A 146 -4.90 22.29 2.82
CA GLU A 146 -5.21 22.81 4.16
C GLU A 146 -6.21 21.96 4.95
N LYS A 147 -6.93 21.05 4.28
CA LYS A 147 -7.89 20.14 4.88
C LYS A 147 -7.28 18.84 5.38
N ILE A 148 -5.96 18.72 5.29
CA ILE A 148 -5.22 17.52 5.64
C ILE A 148 -4.49 17.74 6.95
N THR A 149 -4.74 16.84 7.90
CA THR A 149 -3.98 16.74 9.15
C THR A 149 -3.31 15.38 9.23
N MET A 150 -2.00 15.35 9.42
CA MET A 150 -1.22 14.14 9.67
C MET A 150 -0.47 14.30 10.98
N ASP A 151 -0.80 13.51 11.99
CA ASP A 151 -0.15 13.56 13.30
C ASP A 151 1.17 12.78 13.31
N ASP A 152 1.90 12.92 14.42
CA ASP A 152 3.27 12.43 14.58
C ASP A 152 3.49 10.95 14.20
N ASN A 153 4.65 10.67 13.60
CA ASN A 153 5.15 9.32 13.30
C ASN A 153 4.19 8.50 12.41
N SER A 154 3.47 9.16 11.51
CA SER A 154 2.62 8.52 10.51
C SER A 154 3.32 8.36 9.17
N ILE A 155 2.95 7.33 8.42
CA ILE A 155 3.59 6.92 7.17
C ILE A 155 2.56 6.83 6.07
N ILE A 156 2.79 7.57 5.00
CA ILE A 156 2.01 7.49 3.76
C ILE A 156 2.79 6.65 2.76
N GLY A 157 2.33 5.41 2.57
CA GLY A 157 2.89 4.42 1.66
C GLY A 157 2.89 4.84 0.20
N MET A 158 3.59 4.07 -0.63
CA MET A 158 3.92 4.49 -2.00
C MET A 158 2.69 4.49 -2.89
N GLY A 159 2.54 5.54 -3.71
CA GLY A 159 1.43 5.61 -4.66
C GLY A 159 0.06 5.80 -4.03
N SER A 160 -0.02 6.11 -2.73
CA SER A 160 -1.29 6.35 -2.05
C SER A 160 -1.90 7.68 -2.49
N VAL A 161 -3.22 7.75 -2.42
CA VAL A 161 -4.03 8.87 -2.87
C VAL A 161 -4.84 9.39 -1.68
N ILE A 162 -4.80 10.69 -1.44
CA ILE A 162 -5.56 11.34 -0.35
C ILE A 162 -6.33 12.51 -0.95
N PHE A 163 -7.66 12.42 -0.96
CA PHE A 163 -8.54 13.50 -1.41
C PHE A 163 -9.27 14.14 -0.24
N THR A 164 -9.49 15.45 -0.37
CA THR A 164 -10.30 16.25 0.56
C THR A 164 -11.46 16.94 -0.14
N HIS A 165 -11.62 16.71 -1.45
CA HIS A 165 -12.77 17.12 -2.23
C HIS A 165 -13.22 16.05 -3.21
N GLU A 166 -14.50 16.10 -3.56
CA GLU A 166 -15.12 15.27 -4.60
C GLU A 166 -16.17 16.08 -5.35
N LEU A 167 -16.44 15.68 -6.59
CA LEU A 167 -17.59 16.17 -7.36
C LEU A 167 -18.63 15.06 -7.38
N LEU A 168 -19.77 15.29 -6.74
CA LEU A 168 -20.91 14.38 -6.73
C LEU A 168 -22.13 15.15 -7.26
N ASP A 169 -22.81 14.60 -8.26
CA ASP A 169 -24.04 15.18 -8.84
C ASP A 169 -23.94 16.67 -9.25
N GLY A 170 -22.77 17.09 -9.72
CA GLY A 170 -22.50 18.48 -10.12
C GLY A 170 -22.14 19.41 -8.96
N GLU A 171 -22.17 18.91 -7.72
CA GLU A 171 -21.81 19.65 -6.51
C GLU A 171 -20.35 19.39 -6.12
N LEU A 172 -19.62 20.45 -5.81
CA LEU A 172 -18.30 20.36 -5.19
C LEU A 172 -18.49 20.14 -3.69
N ARG A 173 -18.08 18.97 -3.21
CA ARG A 173 -18.06 18.64 -1.79
C ARG A 173 -16.62 18.63 -1.28
N VAL A 174 -16.45 19.02 -0.03
CA VAL A 174 -15.17 19.01 0.67
C VAL A 174 -15.32 18.30 2.01
N GLY A 175 -14.26 17.64 2.45
CA GLY A 175 -14.21 16.97 3.74
C GLY A 175 -12.78 16.89 4.24
N ASP A 176 -12.59 17.22 5.52
CA ASP A 176 -11.28 17.21 6.12
C ASP A 176 -10.81 15.77 6.36
N VAL A 177 -9.52 15.51 6.16
CA VAL A 177 -8.91 14.20 6.39
C VAL A 177 -7.93 14.30 7.55
N HIS A 178 -8.16 13.49 8.59
CA HIS A 178 -7.29 13.41 9.77
C HIS A 178 -6.64 12.03 9.87
N ILE A 179 -5.31 12.00 9.85
CA ILE A 179 -4.49 10.82 10.06
C ILE A 179 -3.83 10.94 11.44
N GLY A 180 -4.19 10.06 12.36
CA GLY A 180 -3.71 10.05 13.74
C GLY A 180 -2.24 9.62 13.90
N LYS A 181 -1.80 9.55 15.16
CA LYS A 181 -0.39 9.25 15.49
C LYS A 181 -0.06 7.79 15.21
N ASN A 182 1.16 7.52 14.77
CA ASN A 182 1.63 6.15 14.52
C ASN A 182 0.75 5.38 13.51
N VAL A 183 0.19 6.07 12.52
CA VAL A 183 -0.63 5.44 11.49
C VAL A 183 0.25 5.00 10.32
N LEU A 184 0.03 3.79 9.83
CA LEU A 184 0.63 3.31 8.58
C LEU A 184 -0.45 3.19 7.50
N ILE A 185 -0.38 4.04 6.50
CA ILE A 185 -1.12 3.88 5.25
C ILE A 185 -0.25 3.06 4.31
N CYS A 186 -0.67 1.85 3.96
CA CYS A 186 0.08 1.00 3.03
C CYS A 186 0.05 1.55 1.60
N SER A 187 1.01 1.09 0.79
CA SER A 187 1.19 1.54 -0.59
C SER A 187 -0.02 1.26 -1.49
N GLY A 188 -0.53 2.28 -2.18
CA GLY A 188 -1.67 2.16 -3.10
C GLY A 188 -3.03 2.26 -2.40
N ALA A 189 -3.11 2.83 -1.20
CA ALA A 189 -4.37 3.16 -0.56
C ALA A 189 -4.99 4.44 -1.15
N LEU A 190 -6.31 4.47 -1.31
CA LEU A 190 -7.11 5.65 -1.65
C LEU A 190 -7.94 6.06 -0.44
N ILE A 191 -7.66 7.24 0.11
CA ILE A 191 -8.40 7.82 1.24
C ILE A 191 -9.39 8.85 0.69
N LEU A 192 -10.68 8.60 0.90
CA LEU A 192 -11.74 9.51 0.46
C LEU A 192 -11.89 10.74 1.37
N PRO A 193 -12.53 11.82 0.89
CA PRO A 193 -12.74 13.03 1.68
C PRO A 193 -13.57 12.80 2.95
N GLY A 194 -13.27 13.58 4.00
CA GLY A 194 -14.09 13.61 5.23
C GLY A 194 -13.85 12.43 6.17
N LEU A 195 -12.62 11.91 6.24
CA LEU A 195 -12.28 10.71 6.99
C LEU A 195 -11.28 10.96 8.12
N SER A 196 -11.49 10.28 9.25
CA SER A 196 -10.60 10.25 10.40
C SER A 196 -10.03 8.85 10.62
N ILE A 197 -8.71 8.74 10.75
CA ILE A 197 -7.98 7.50 11.01
C ILE A 197 -7.34 7.60 12.39
N GLY A 198 -7.80 6.78 13.33
CA GLY A 198 -7.36 6.80 14.71
C GLY A 198 -5.90 6.35 14.91
N ASP A 199 -5.32 6.76 16.04
CA ASP A 199 -3.93 6.44 16.41
C ASP A 199 -3.62 4.93 16.38
N ASN A 200 -2.37 4.59 16.03
CA ASN A 200 -1.82 3.23 15.99
C ASN A 200 -2.57 2.28 15.03
N SER A 201 -3.22 2.83 14.01
CA SER A 201 -3.96 2.06 13.02
C SER A 201 -3.13 1.82 11.76
N ILE A 202 -3.44 0.72 11.08
CA ILE A 202 -2.82 0.37 9.79
C ILE A 202 -3.95 0.30 8.76
N VAL A 203 -3.78 0.94 7.61
CA VAL A 203 -4.73 0.91 6.51
C VAL A 203 -4.10 0.12 5.37
N SER A 204 -4.74 -0.96 4.96
CA SER A 204 -4.31 -1.74 3.80
C SER A 204 -4.43 -0.91 2.53
N PRO A 205 -3.85 -1.36 1.42
CA PRO A 205 -4.14 -0.77 0.11
C PRO A 205 -5.62 -0.96 -0.25
N GLY A 206 -6.08 -0.23 -1.27
CA GLY A 206 -7.50 -0.16 -1.62
C GLY A 206 -8.19 1.10 -1.11
N ILE A 207 -9.52 1.13 -1.15
CA ILE A 207 -10.31 2.34 -0.93
C ILE A 207 -10.82 2.39 0.50
N LEU A 208 -10.37 3.39 1.27
CA LEU A 208 -10.93 3.73 2.56
C LEU A 208 -12.06 4.76 2.37
N ALA A 209 -13.28 4.36 2.72
CA ALA A 209 -14.49 5.18 2.58
C ALA A 209 -15.23 5.44 3.91
N SER A 210 -14.64 5.06 5.04
CA SER A 210 -15.21 5.27 6.38
C SER A 210 -14.11 5.47 7.42
N ASP A 211 -14.45 6.14 8.52
CA ASP A 211 -13.52 6.42 9.62
C ASP A 211 -12.94 5.14 10.21
N VAL A 212 -11.69 5.18 10.65
CA VAL A 212 -10.98 4.05 11.28
C VAL A 212 -10.78 4.35 12.75
N ASP A 213 -11.25 3.46 13.63
CA ASP A 213 -11.01 3.56 15.07
C ASP A 213 -9.53 3.42 15.42
N LYS A 214 -9.12 3.87 16.61
CA LYS A 214 -7.74 3.69 17.10
C LYS A 214 -7.39 2.21 17.24
N ASN A 215 -6.12 1.85 17.06
CA ASN A 215 -5.58 0.49 17.16
C ASN A 215 -6.28 -0.52 16.23
N THR A 216 -6.62 -0.10 15.02
CA THR A 216 -7.38 -0.91 14.06
C THR A 216 -6.52 -1.25 12.85
N PHE A 217 -6.60 -2.49 12.38
CA PHE A 217 -6.17 -2.84 11.03
C PHE A 217 -7.37 -2.79 10.09
N ALA A 218 -7.42 -1.78 9.22
CA ALA A 218 -8.47 -1.58 8.24
C ALA A 218 -8.07 -2.25 6.91
N ILE A 219 -8.89 -3.16 6.42
CA ILE A 219 -8.69 -3.86 5.15
C ILE A 219 -9.88 -3.57 4.21
N GLY A 220 -9.63 -3.42 2.91
CA GLY A 220 -10.65 -3.55 1.86
C GLY A 220 -11.55 -2.34 1.62
N MET A 221 -12.62 -2.58 0.83
CA MET A 221 -13.73 -1.64 0.55
C MET A 221 -14.71 -1.59 1.75
N PRO A 222 -15.51 -0.51 1.93
CA PRO A 222 -15.99 0.02 3.23
C PRO A 222 -16.67 -0.92 4.23
N GLU A 223 -17.05 -2.13 3.85
CA GLU A 223 -17.79 -3.09 4.69
C GLU A 223 -17.00 -4.36 5.04
N SER A 224 -15.88 -4.65 4.39
CA SER A 224 -15.23 -5.96 4.52
C SER A 224 -14.00 -5.94 5.43
N ILE A 225 -14.29 -6.17 6.72
CA ILE A 225 -13.38 -6.78 7.70
C ILE A 225 -12.40 -5.81 8.38
N ARG A 226 -12.76 -5.38 9.58
CA ARG A 226 -11.87 -4.72 10.54
C ARG A 226 -11.55 -5.69 11.66
N TYR A 227 -10.29 -6.04 11.80
CA TYR A 227 -9.86 -6.87 12.91
C TYR A 227 -9.45 -5.95 14.08
N PRO A 228 -10.13 -6.01 15.24
CA PRO A 228 -9.41 -5.70 16.47
C PRO A 228 -8.22 -6.68 16.52
N PHE A 229 -7.06 -6.21 16.97
CA PHE A 229 -5.82 -7.02 17.00
C PHE A 229 -5.95 -8.37 17.74
N GLU A 230 -7.06 -8.60 18.43
CA GLU A 230 -7.47 -9.83 19.12
C GLU A 230 -7.78 -11.03 18.19
N ALA A 231 -8.00 -10.84 16.88
CA ALA A 231 -8.41 -11.90 15.94
C ALA A 231 -7.25 -12.72 15.31
N ARG A 232 -6.27 -13.17 16.11
CA ARG A 232 -4.97 -13.66 15.59
C ARG A 232 -4.86 -15.17 15.31
N ASP A 233 -5.82 -16.00 15.69
CA ASP A 233 -5.66 -17.45 15.57
C ASP A 233 -5.65 -17.98 14.12
N LYS A 234 -6.11 -17.20 13.14
CA LYS A 234 -6.13 -17.61 11.71
C LYS A 234 -4.86 -17.28 10.90
N MET A 235 -3.84 -16.62 11.48
CA MET A 235 -2.66 -16.13 10.74
C MET A 235 -1.33 -16.84 11.07
N LYS A 236 -1.33 -17.85 11.96
CA LYS A 236 -0.12 -18.55 12.42
C LYS A 236 0.58 -19.38 11.33
N ASP A 237 -0.17 -19.78 10.29
CA ASP A 237 0.32 -20.69 9.25
C ASP A 237 0.87 -19.97 8.01
N LEU A 238 0.90 -18.62 8.00
CA LEU A 238 1.43 -17.85 6.87
C LEU A 238 2.96 -17.78 6.93
N LYS A 239 3.62 -18.18 5.84
CA LYS A 239 5.08 -18.04 5.65
C LYS A 239 5.49 -16.59 5.87
N LYS A 240 6.47 -16.36 6.75
CA LYS A 240 7.00 -15.01 7.02
C LYS A 240 7.83 -14.54 5.83
N ARG A 241 7.62 -13.30 5.39
CA ARG A 241 8.46 -12.63 4.39
C ARG A 241 9.87 -12.41 4.95
N GLU A 242 10.88 -12.70 4.16
CA GLU A 242 12.28 -12.38 4.49
C GLU A 242 12.52 -10.89 4.24
N LEU A 243 12.61 -10.13 5.33
CA LEU A 243 12.74 -8.68 5.29
C LEU A 243 13.95 -8.25 6.12
N GLU A 244 14.83 -7.46 5.51
CA GLU A 244 15.92 -6.80 6.22
C GLU A 244 15.34 -5.66 7.04
N LYS A 245 15.56 -5.70 8.36
CA LYS A 245 15.13 -4.65 9.29
C LYS A 245 16.29 -3.71 9.56
N THR A 246 15.99 -2.41 9.58
CA THR A 246 16.98 -1.39 9.95
C THR A 246 16.63 -0.78 11.32
N PRO A 247 17.62 -0.39 12.14
CA PRO A 247 17.40 0.21 13.46
C PRO A 247 17.03 1.71 13.40
N TYR A 248 16.87 2.27 12.19
CA TYR A 248 16.67 3.69 11.98
C TYR A 248 15.18 4.07 12.00
N THR A 249 14.89 5.23 12.59
CA THR A 249 13.57 5.85 12.48
C THR A 249 13.41 6.52 11.12
N LEU A 250 12.17 6.90 10.78
CA LEU A 250 11.84 7.53 9.50
C LEU A 250 12.58 8.85 9.25
N ASP A 251 12.85 9.60 10.32
CA ASP A 251 13.65 10.83 10.28
C ASP A 251 15.10 10.61 9.85
N ASP A 252 15.63 9.42 10.13
CA ASP A 252 17.00 9.03 9.86
C ASP A 252 17.19 8.48 8.43
N TRP A 253 16.22 8.68 7.52
CA TRP A 253 16.26 8.11 6.17
C TRP A 253 17.53 8.42 5.38
N ARG A 254 18.12 9.60 5.61
CA ARG A 254 19.38 10.00 4.98
C ARG A 254 20.58 9.14 5.42
N LYS A 255 20.49 8.46 6.58
CA LYS A 255 21.55 7.58 7.11
C LYS A 255 21.59 6.25 6.40
N PHE A 256 20.46 5.81 5.83
CA PHE A 256 20.37 4.52 5.15
C PHE A 256 20.06 4.64 3.66
N ARG A 257 19.75 5.84 3.15
CA ARG A 257 19.62 6.12 1.72
C ARG A 257 20.28 7.45 1.37
N ASP A 258 21.18 7.41 0.38
CA ASP A 258 21.80 8.62 -0.17
C ASP A 258 20.75 9.55 -0.79
N PRO A 259 20.63 10.82 -0.33
CA PRO A 259 19.62 11.74 -0.81
C PRO A 259 19.73 12.09 -2.29
N ILE A 260 20.94 12.14 -2.84
CA ILE A 260 21.17 12.51 -4.24
C ILE A 260 20.76 11.35 -5.14
N ALA A 261 21.17 10.13 -4.82
CA ALA A 261 20.77 8.93 -5.53
C ALA A 261 19.26 8.72 -5.46
N ALA A 262 18.62 8.94 -4.30
CA ALA A 262 17.16 8.89 -4.18
C ALA A 262 16.47 9.94 -5.07
N LEU A 263 17.00 11.15 -5.14
CA LEU A 263 16.47 12.20 -6.00
C LEU A 263 16.63 11.87 -7.49
N LEU A 264 17.82 11.43 -7.91
CA LEU A 264 18.10 11.04 -9.29
C LEU A 264 17.22 9.88 -9.73
N ASN A 265 17.10 8.84 -8.89
CA ASN A 265 16.17 7.74 -9.12
C ASN A 265 14.74 8.25 -9.29
N ASN A 266 14.26 9.13 -8.41
CA ASN A 266 12.92 9.68 -8.52
C ASN A 266 12.68 10.44 -9.83
N ILE A 267 13.67 11.20 -10.31
CA ILE A 267 13.58 11.96 -11.57
C ILE A 267 13.51 10.99 -12.75
N LEU A 268 14.39 9.98 -12.77
CA LEU A 268 14.43 8.97 -13.83
C LEU A 268 13.14 8.15 -13.88
N LEU A 269 12.63 7.74 -12.71
CA LEU A 269 11.36 7.03 -12.60
C LEU A 269 10.17 7.90 -13.02
N GLU A 270 10.19 9.21 -12.80
CA GLU A 270 9.15 10.10 -13.34
C GLU A 270 9.18 10.15 -14.88
N ILE A 271 10.38 10.19 -15.48
CA ILE A 271 10.51 10.12 -16.94
C ILE A 271 9.94 8.79 -17.44
N GLN A 272 10.34 7.67 -16.83
CA GLN A 272 9.89 6.31 -17.13
C GLN A 272 8.36 6.18 -17.13
N ARG A 273 7.67 6.86 -16.21
CA ARG A 273 6.21 6.82 -16.06
C ARG A 273 5.45 7.52 -17.17
N SER A 274 6.08 8.44 -17.89
CA SER A 274 5.43 9.23 -18.93
C SER A 274 4.93 8.37 -20.09
N PRO A 275 3.71 8.60 -20.60
CA PRO A 275 3.17 7.88 -21.76
C PRO A 275 3.92 8.18 -23.06
N ARG A 276 4.75 9.23 -23.09
CA ARG A 276 5.52 9.63 -24.27
C ARG A 276 6.81 8.83 -24.44
N ILE A 277 7.23 8.07 -23.42
CA ILE A 277 8.48 7.32 -23.48
C ILE A 277 8.25 5.98 -24.19
N PRO A 278 9.06 5.65 -25.23
CA PRO A 278 9.03 4.34 -25.88
C PRO A 278 9.39 3.19 -24.93
N GLN A 279 8.94 1.98 -25.22
CA GLN A 279 9.18 0.80 -24.35
C GLN A 279 10.67 0.51 -24.13
N GLU A 280 11.50 0.61 -25.17
CA GLU A 280 12.94 0.34 -25.05
C GLU A 280 13.63 1.35 -24.13
N VAL A 281 13.37 2.65 -24.32
CA VAL A 281 13.90 3.70 -23.45
C VAL A 281 13.39 3.54 -22.01
N ARG A 282 12.12 3.16 -21.84
CA ARG A 282 11.55 2.90 -20.51
C ARG A 282 12.31 1.79 -19.79
N LYS A 283 12.60 0.68 -20.47
CA LYS A 283 13.38 -0.44 -19.93
C LYS A 283 14.82 -0.04 -19.61
N GLU A 284 15.47 0.75 -20.46
CA GLU A 284 16.83 1.23 -20.19
C GLU A 284 16.89 2.16 -18.98
N ILE A 285 15.91 3.04 -18.80
CA ILE A 285 15.82 3.87 -17.59
C ILE A 285 15.69 2.98 -16.35
N LEU A 286 14.84 1.94 -16.41
CA LEU A 286 14.65 1.01 -15.30
C LEU A 286 15.94 0.22 -14.99
N ARG A 287 16.68 -0.23 -16.00
CA ARG A 287 18.00 -0.86 -15.85
C ARG A 287 19.01 0.08 -15.23
N LEU A 288 19.02 1.35 -15.66
CA LEU A 288 19.93 2.38 -15.16
C LEU A 288 19.70 2.70 -13.68
N VAL A 289 18.45 2.71 -13.22
CA VAL A 289 18.15 2.84 -11.78
C VAL A 289 18.40 1.55 -11.00
N GLY A 290 18.63 0.41 -11.66
CA GLY A 290 19.06 -0.85 -11.04
C GLY A 290 18.10 -2.02 -11.18
N VAL A 291 16.89 -1.83 -11.73
CA VAL A 291 15.91 -2.92 -11.93
C VAL A 291 16.47 -3.95 -12.90
N LYS A 292 16.40 -5.24 -12.56
CA LYS A 292 16.77 -6.31 -13.49
C LYS A 292 15.57 -6.69 -14.35
N ILE A 293 15.65 -6.43 -15.65
CA ILE A 293 14.57 -6.63 -16.61
C ILE A 293 14.98 -7.60 -17.70
N GLY A 294 14.20 -8.68 -17.83
CA GLY A 294 14.29 -9.69 -18.86
C GLY A 294 13.96 -9.20 -20.28
N LYS A 295 13.92 -10.15 -21.21
CA LYS A 295 13.58 -9.93 -22.63
C LYS A 295 12.07 -9.77 -22.79
N ASN A 296 11.66 -8.96 -23.76
CA ASN A 296 10.25 -8.77 -24.14
C ASN A 296 9.31 -8.33 -23.00
N VAL A 297 9.86 -7.83 -21.88
CA VAL A 297 9.05 -7.26 -20.81
C VAL A 297 8.35 -6.00 -21.32
N VAL A 298 7.06 -5.87 -21.00
CA VAL A 298 6.28 -4.66 -21.30
C VAL A 298 5.96 -3.94 -20.01
N VAL A 299 6.32 -2.66 -19.94
CA VAL A 299 5.98 -1.80 -18.80
C VAL A 299 5.12 -0.65 -19.29
N GLU A 300 3.88 -0.59 -18.81
CA GLU A 300 2.95 0.46 -19.18
C GLU A 300 3.30 1.81 -18.50
N PRO A 301 2.75 2.93 -19.00
CA PRO A 301 2.88 4.23 -18.33
C PRO A 301 2.31 4.19 -16.90
N ASN A 302 2.78 5.10 -16.04
CA ASN A 302 2.32 5.26 -14.67
C ASN A 302 2.49 4.03 -13.75
N VAL A 303 3.37 3.08 -14.06
CA VAL A 303 3.81 2.05 -13.11
C VAL A 303 4.74 2.69 -12.06
N ASN A 304 4.48 2.46 -10.77
CA ASN A 304 5.27 3.00 -9.66
C ASN A 304 6.31 1.96 -9.25
N PHE A 305 7.57 2.18 -9.63
CA PHE A 305 8.70 1.44 -9.10
C PHE A 305 9.24 2.10 -7.83
N ASP A 306 9.87 1.30 -6.98
CA ASP A 306 10.51 1.81 -5.78
C ASP A 306 11.66 2.78 -6.12
N GLY A 307 11.60 4.02 -5.64
CA GLY A 307 12.65 5.01 -5.86
C GLY A 307 13.88 4.86 -4.95
N TRP A 308 13.76 4.10 -3.86
CA TRP A 308 14.83 3.94 -2.88
C TRP A 308 15.67 2.70 -3.15
N TYR A 309 15.00 1.59 -3.44
CA TYR A 309 15.66 0.31 -3.73
C TYR A 309 15.12 -0.35 -5.00
N PRO A 310 15.15 0.34 -6.16
CA PRO A 310 14.78 -0.26 -7.45
C PRO A 310 15.62 -1.49 -7.80
N GLU A 311 16.86 -1.58 -7.32
CA GLU A 311 17.77 -2.70 -7.53
C GLU A 311 17.30 -4.03 -6.91
N LEU A 312 16.31 -3.97 -6.02
CA LEU A 312 15.68 -5.13 -5.41
C LEU A 312 14.51 -5.68 -6.24
N ILE A 313 14.28 -5.15 -7.45
CA ILE A 313 13.22 -5.60 -8.36
C ILE A 313 13.84 -6.41 -9.50
N GLU A 314 13.35 -7.64 -9.67
CA GLU A 314 13.69 -8.52 -10.79
C GLU A 314 12.42 -8.93 -11.54
N ILE A 315 12.45 -8.82 -12.87
CA ILE A 315 11.33 -9.14 -13.76
C ILE A 315 11.81 -10.09 -14.85
N GLY A 316 11.23 -11.29 -14.89
CA GLY A 316 11.50 -12.32 -15.89
C GLY A 316 10.94 -11.98 -17.27
N ASP A 317 11.34 -12.78 -18.26
CA ASP A 317 11.05 -12.58 -19.67
C ASP A 317 9.53 -12.62 -19.96
N ASN A 318 9.11 -11.88 -20.99
CA ASN A 318 7.73 -11.81 -21.50
C ASN A 318 6.65 -11.37 -20.48
N SER A 319 7.06 -10.87 -19.31
CA SER A 319 6.14 -10.38 -18.28
C SER A 319 5.60 -8.97 -18.63
N VAL A 320 4.37 -8.69 -18.21
CA VAL A 320 3.67 -7.42 -18.48
C VAL A 320 3.29 -6.74 -17.17
N ILE A 321 3.79 -5.53 -16.98
CA ILE A 321 3.49 -4.68 -15.82
C ILE A 321 2.57 -3.54 -16.26
N LYS A 322 1.28 -3.63 -15.90
CA LYS A 322 0.26 -2.69 -16.35
C LYS A 322 0.15 -1.45 -15.48
N LYS A 323 -0.40 -0.38 -16.04
CA LYS A 323 -0.45 0.98 -15.49
C LYS A 323 -0.98 1.04 -14.06
N HIS A 324 -0.46 2.00 -13.29
CA HIS A 324 -0.86 2.27 -11.90
C HIS A 324 -0.54 1.15 -10.90
N SER A 325 0.13 0.08 -11.30
CA SER A 325 0.68 -0.88 -10.35
C SER A 325 1.80 -0.26 -9.51
N VAL A 326 2.00 -0.78 -8.29
CA VAL A 326 3.00 -0.32 -7.34
C VAL A 326 3.89 -1.49 -6.93
N LEU A 327 5.19 -1.37 -7.17
CA LEU A 327 6.21 -2.36 -6.79
C LEU A 327 7.06 -1.76 -5.68
N ALA A 328 6.70 -2.03 -4.42
CA ALA A 328 7.39 -1.48 -3.26
C ALA A 328 8.38 -2.50 -2.70
N THR A 329 9.68 -2.20 -2.78
CA THR A 329 10.75 -3.02 -2.17
C THR A 329 11.10 -2.56 -0.77
N HIS A 330 10.51 -1.45 -0.32
CA HIS A 330 10.51 -1.07 1.09
C HIS A 330 9.13 -0.73 1.63
N GLU A 331 9.04 -0.80 2.96
CA GLU A 331 7.92 -0.25 3.71
C GLU A 331 8.42 0.38 5.01
N GLY A 332 8.00 1.61 5.24
CA GLY A 332 8.12 2.22 6.54
C GLY A 332 7.15 1.55 7.50
N ILE A 333 7.59 1.28 8.72
CA ILE A 333 6.72 0.82 9.81
C ILE A 333 6.86 1.80 10.97
N VAL A 334 5.87 1.83 11.85
CA VAL A 334 5.95 2.67 13.05
C VAL A 334 7.21 2.29 13.83
N GLY A 335 8.13 3.25 13.98
CA GLY A 335 9.39 3.06 14.70
C GLY A 335 10.46 2.25 13.97
N GLY A 336 10.34 2.03 12.66
CA GLY A 336 11.37 1.33 11.90
C GLY A 336 11.16 1.32 10.39
N PHE A 337 12.06 0.63 9.71
CA PHE A 337 12.05 0.52 8.27
C PHE A 337 12.48 -0.89 7.86
N ARG A 338 11.82 -1.45 6.84
CA ARG A 338 12.19 -2.76 6.29
C ARG A 338 12.18 -2.76 4.77
N LYS A 339 13.04 -3.57 4.16
CA LYS A 339 13.14 -3.77 2.72
C LYS A 339 13.22 -5.26 2.37
N GLY A 340 12.84 -5.59 1.15
CA GLY A 340 12.82 -6.96 0.65
C GLY A 340 12.71 -7.00 -0.86
N LYS A 341 13.28 -8.05 -1.44
CA LYS A 341 13.31 -8.27 -2.89
C LYS A 341 11.91 -8.56 -3.43
N ILE A 342 11.59 -8.03 -4.62
CA ILE A 342 10.45 -8.46 -5.43
C ILE A 342 11.02 -9.22 -6.62
N LYS A 343 10.68 -10.51 -6.73
CA LYS A 343 11.09 -11.34 -7.86
C LYS A 343 9.85 -11.77 -8.64
N ILE A 344 9.77 -11.36 -9.89
CA ILE A 344 8.70 -11.71 -10.83
C ILE A 344 9.28 -12.67 -11.86
N GLY A 345 8.62 -13.81 -12.05
CA GLY A 345 8.97 -14.84 -13.01
C GLY A 345 8.72 -14.45 -14.47
N GLU A 346 8.74 -15.45 -15.34
CA GLU A 346 8.47 -15.34 -16.76
C GLU A 346 6.96 -15.41 -17.06
N ASN A 347 6.52 -14.73 -18.12
CA ASN A 347 5.12 -14.73 -18.58
C ASN A 347 4.11 -14.30 -17.50
N VAL A 348 4.51 -13.44 -16.56
CA VAL A 348 3.64 -12.95 -15.48
C VAL A 348 2.87 -11.72 -15.95
N MET A 349 1.57 -11.67 -15.64
CA MET A 349 0.76 -10.47 -15.84
C MET A 349 0.47 -9.77 -14.50
N ILE A 350 0.94 -8.54 -14.35
CA ILE A 350 0.54 -7.63 -13.28
C ILE A 350 -0.50 -6.66 -13.82
N SER A 351 -1.76 -6.84 -13.42
CA SER A 351 -2.87 -6.02 -13.91
C SER A 351 -2.90 -4.60 -13.34
N PRO A 352 -3.66 -3.67 -13.94
CA PRO A 352 -3.65 -2.27 -13.52
C PRO A 352 -4.03 -2.09 -12.04
N GLY A 353 -3.30 -1.21 -11.36
CA GLY A 353 -3.57 -0.89 -9.95
C GLY A 353 -3.13 -1.95 -8.94
N ALA A 354 -2.54 -3.07 -9.35
CA ALA A 354 -2.04 -4.08 -8.43
C ALA A 354 -0.88 -3.56 -7.57
N GLY A 355 -0.86 -3.90 -6.29
CA GLY A 355 0.18 -3.50 -5.33
C GLY A 355 0.98 -4.70 -4.85
N LEU A 356 2.31 -4.62 -4.91
CA LEU A 356 3.24 -5.68 -4.51
C LEU A 356 4.04 -5.20 -3.30
N LEU A 357 4.04 -6.00 -2.22
CA LEU A 357 4.81 -5.72 -1.01
C LEU A 357 6.26 -6.22 -1.10
N PRO A 358 7.15 -5.68 -0.25
CA PRO A 358 8.54 -6.13 -0.19
C PRO A 358 8.65 -7.61 0.18
N GLY A 359 9.65 -8.32 -0.36
CA GLY A 359 10.02 -9.67 0.07
C GLY A 359 9.06 -10.76 -0.42
N ILE A 360 8.65 -10.68 -1.69
CA ILE A 360 7.76 -11.67 -2.33
C ILE A 360 8.36 -12.22 -3.62
N GLU A 361 8.01 -13.45 -3.93
CA GLU A 361 8.28 -14.09 -5.23
C GLU A 361 6.96 -14.43 -5.96
N ILE A 362 6.82 -13.98 -7.20
CA ILE A 362 5.74 -14.35 -8.11
C ILE A 362 6.35 -15.28 -9.15
N LYS A 363 5.92 -16.54 -9.17
CA LYS A 363 6.42 -17.55 -10.10
C LYS A 363 5.83 -17.38 -11.51
N ASP A 364 6.37 -18.14 -12.45
CA ASP A 364 6.08 -18.04 -13.88
C ASP A 364 4.59 -18.26 -14.17
N ASN A 365 4.10 -17.67 -15.28
CA ASN A 365 2.72 -17.81 -15.77
C ASN A 365 1.63 -17.36 -14.77
N ALA A 366 1.99 -16.68 -13.67
CA ALA A 366 1.03 -16.19 -12.70
C ALA A 366 0.31 -14.93 -13.19
N GLU A 367 -0.94 -14.76 -12.77
CA GLU A 367 -1.77 -13.61 -13.10
C GLU A 367 -2.23 -12.89 -11.85
N ILE A 368 -1.86 -11.62 -11.74
CA ILE A 368 -2.31 -10.74 -10.67
C ILE A 368 -3.41 -9.86 -11.24
N LEU A 369 -4.65 -10.03 -10.76
CA LEU A 369 -5.81 -9.31 -11.26
C LEU A 369 -5.84 -7.83 -10.84
N PRO A 370 -6.64 -6.98 -11.52
CA PRO A 370 -6.67 -5.55 -11.24
C PRO A 370 -6.91 -5.25 -9.76
N TYR A 371 -6.16 -4.28 -9.22
CA TYR A 371 -6.25 -3.86 -7.82
C TYR A 371 -5.97 -4.94 -6.76
N ALA A 372 -5.41 -6.09 -7.14
CA ALA A 372 -4.98 -7.11 -6.18
C ALA A 372 -3.79 -6.60 -5.35
N PHE A 373 -3.77 -6.93 -4.07
CA PHE A 373 -2.69 -6.58 -3.16
C PHE A 373 -1.88 -7.79 -2.70
N VAL A 374 -0.72 -7.98 -3.32
CA VAL A 374 0.13 -9.16 -3.14
C VAL A 374 1.05 -8.98 -1.93
N ALA A 375 0.72 -9.69 -0.86
CA ALA A 375 1.45 -9.66 0.42
C ALA A 375 2.22 -10.95 0.73
N SER A 376 2.21 -11.91 -0.20
CA SER A 376 2.83 -13.24 -0.07
C SER A 376 3.24 -13.79 -1.43
N ASP A 377 4.11 -14.79 -1.43
CA ASP A 377 4.55 -15.50 -2.64
C ASP A 377 3.34 -16.04 -3.44
N ILE A 378 3.43 -15.95 -4.77
CA ILE A 378 2.44 -16.48 -5.71
C ILE A 378 3.04 -17.65 -6.48
N LYS A 379 2.33 -18.78 -6.48
CA LYS A 379 2.76 -20.00 -7.16
C LYS A 379 2.59 -19.89 -8.67
N GLU A 380 3.27 -20.77 -9.38
CA GLU A 380 3.27 -20.82 -10.85
C GLU A 380 1.85 -21.05 -11.38
N GLY A 381 1.50 -20.35 -12.47
CA GLY A 381 0.21 -20.53 -13.14
C GLY A 381 -1.01 -20.19 -12.28
N ILE A 382 -0.86 -19.45 -11.18
CA ILE A 382 -1.98 -19.08 -10.31
C ILE A 382 -2.50 -17.69 -10.64
N GLN A 383 -3.83 -17.59 -10.69
CA GLN A 383 -4.53 -16.30 -10.74
C GLN A 383 -4.95 -15.85 -9.33
N VAL A 384 -4.68 -14.60 -8.99
CA VAL A 384 -5.04 -14.02 -7.68
C VAL A 384 -5.74 -12.67 -7.79
N GLU A 385 -6.67 -12.40 -6.87
CA GLU A 385 -7.38 -11.13 -6.77
C GLU A 385 -7.58 -10.68 -5.31
N GLY A 386 -8.00 -9.42 -5.15
CA GLY A 386 -8.50 -8.91 -3.87
C GLY A 386 -7.41 -8.33 -2.96
N ILE A 387 -7.86 -7.86 -1.79
CA ILE A 387 -7.03 -7.18 -0.80
C ILE A 387 -7.30 -7.80 0.57
N PRO A 388 -6.33 -8.53 1.14
CA PRO A 388 -5.12 -9.05 0.49
C PRO A 388 -5.42 -10.08 -0.62
N ALA A 389 -4.50 -10.23 -1.57
CA ALA A 389 -4.67 -11.11 -2.72
C ALA A 389 -4.87 -12.58 -2.32
N ARG A 390 -5.78 -13.28 -2.98
CA ARG A 390 -6.13 -14.70 -2.77
C ARG A 390 -6.23 -15.42 -4.10
N LYS A 391 -5.85 -16.71 -4.11
CA LYS A 391 -6.07 -17.59 -5.27
C LYS A 391 -7.56 -17.67 -5.57
N ILE A 392 -7.90 -17.46 -6.84
CA ILE A 392 -9.25 -17.65 -7.37
C ILE A 392 -9.31 -18.75 -8.43
N GLY A 393 -8.17 -19.09 -9.04
CA GLY A 393 -8.11 -20.09 -10.09
C GLY A 393 -6.70 -20.33 -10.59
N GLU A 394 -6.63 -21.06 -11.69
CA GLU A 394 -5.45 -21.14 -12.54
C GLU A 394 -5.46 -19.93 -13.50
N ALA A 395 -4.28 -19.48 -13.92
CA ALA A 395 -4.12 -18.40 -14.88
C ALA A 395 -4.83 -18.75 -16.21
N PHE A 396 -5.40 -17.75 -16.87
CA PHE A 396 -6.15 -17.98 -18.09
C PHE A 396 -5.23 -18.43 -19.24
N ASN A 397 -5.39 -19.67 -19.68
CA ASN A 397 -4.68 -20.20 -20.85
C ASN A 397 -5.39 -19.76 -22.14
N LEU A 398 -4.91 -18.66 -22.73
CA LEU A 398 -5.47 -18.14 -23.98
C LEU A 398 -5.38 -19.17 -25.10
N GLU A 399 -4.27 -19.89 -25.24
CA GLU A 399 -4.06 -20.86 -26.32
C GLU A 399 -5.09 -22.00 -26.24
N GLU A 400 -5.27 -22.57 -25.05
CA GLU A 400 -6.29 -23.59 -24.79
C GLU A 400 -7.72 -23.06 -25.00
N PHE A 401 -8.02 -21.84 -24.56
CA PHE A 401 -9.32 -21.22 -24.81
C PHE A 401 -9.56 -21.01 -26.32
N THR A 402 -8.57 -20.52 -27.06
CA THR A 402 -8.70 -20.30 -28.50
C THR A 402 -8.87 -21.62 -29.25
N ASP A 403 -8.11 -22.65 -28.88
CA ASP A 403 -8.25 -23.99 -29.45
C ASP A 403 -9.63 -24.59 -29.17
N GLN A 404 -10.13 -24.47 -27.94
CA GLN A 404 -11.49 -24.90 -27.59
C GLN A 404 -12.55 -24.10 -28.35
N PHE A 405 -12.44 -22.78 -28.40
CA PHE A 405 -13.40 -21.89 -29.06
C PHE A 405 -13.45 -22.12 -30.58
N PHE A 406 -12.30 -22.24 -31.25
CA PHE A 406 -12.25 -22.51 -32.69
C PHE A 406 -12.66 -23.94 -33.03
N SER A 407 -12.40 -24.92 -32.16
CA SER A 407 -12.89 -26.29 -32.33
C SER A 407 -14.41 -26.36 -32.15
N TYR A 408 -14.96 -25.69 -31.14
CA TYR A 408 -16.41 -25.54 -30.96
C TYR A 408 -17.07 -24.86 -32.15
N SER A 409 -16.51 -23.75 -32.63
CA SER A 409 -17.02 -23.00 -33.78
C SER A 409 -17.03 -23.85 -35.07
N ARG A 410 -15.99 -24.67 -35.27
CA ARG A 410 -15.94 -25.63 -36.39
C ARG A 410 -17.02 -26.70 -36.28
N ASN A 411 -17.20 -27.29 -35.10
CA ASN A 411 -18.24 -28.31 -34.88
C ASN A 411 -19.65 -27.76 -35.16
N VAL A 412 -19.95 -26.55 -34.67
CA VAL A 412 -21.23 -25.87 -34.94
C VAL A 412 -21.41 -25.59 -36.43
N TRP A 413 -20.35 -25.18 -37.13
CA TRP A 413 -20.40 -24.95 -38.57
C TRP A 413 -20.68 -26.24 -39.36
N ASP A 414 -20.00 -27.32 -39.01
CA ASP A 414 -20.20 -28.63 -39.65
C ASP A 414 -21.62 -29.17 -39.42
N GLU A 415 -22.20 -28.93 -38.24
CA GLU A 415 -23.58 -29.29 -37.91
C GLU A 415 -24.61 -28.47 -38.71
N ILE A 416 -24.37 -27.17 -38.87
CA ILE A 416 -25.19 -26.30 -39.73
C ILE A 416 -25.14 -26.77 -41.20
N GLN A 417 -23.96 -27.14 -41.70
CA GLN A 417 -23.82 -27.64 -43.07
C GLN A 417 -24.54 -28.98 -43.26
N LYS A 418 -24.38 -29.91 -42.31
CA LYS A 418 -25.13 -31.18 -42.32
C LYS A 418 -26.64 -30.96 -42.36
N ASN A 419 -27.17 -30.06 -41.53
CA ASN A 419 -28.60 -29.76 -41.52
C ASN A 419 -29.08 -29.08 -42.82
N LYS A 420 -28.24 -28.25 -43.46
CA LYS A 420 -28.56 -27.68 -44.78
C LYS A 420 -28.57 -28.73 -45.88
N ASP A 421 -27.61 -29.66 -45.86
CA ASP A 421 -27.54 -30.75 -46.83
C ASP A 421 -28.67 -31.76 -46.62
N GLN A 422 -29.10 -31.99 -45.37
CA GLN A 422 -30.26 -32.79 -45.02
C GLN A 422 -31.56 -32.15 -45.53
N ASN A 423 -31.77 -30.86 -45.24
CA ASN A 423 -32.95 -30.13 -45.70
C ASN A 423 -33.04 -30.07 -47.23
N LYS A 424 -31.91 -29.93 -47.94
CA LYS A 424 -31.89 -30.00 -49.40
C LYS A 424 -32.27 -31.38 -49.94
N LYS A 425 -31.86 -32.46 -49.27
CA LYS A 425 -32.25 -33.81 -49.64
C LYS A 425 -33.74 -34.07 -49.37
N ASP A 426 -34.28 -33.50 -48.30
CA ASP A 426 -35.70 -33.62 -47.94
C ASP A 426 -36.61 -32.75 -48.85
N GLU A 427 -36.07 -31.71 -49.51
CA GLU A 427 -36.77 -30.91 -50.54
C GLU A 427 -36.71 -31.54 -51.96
N GLU A 428 -35.83 -32.52 -52.20
CA GLU A 428 -35.66 -33.22 -53.48
C GLU A 428 -36.42 -34.58 -53.55
N VAL A 429 -37.11 -34.97 -52.48
CA VAL A 429 -38.00 -36.16 -52.39
C VAL A 429 -39.45 -35.71 -52.37
#